data_AF-A0A0Q8QGS4-F1
#
_entry.id   AF-A0A0Q8QGS4-F1
#
_cell.length_a   1.000
_cell.length_b   1.000
_cell.length_c   1.000
_cell.angle_alpha   90.00
_cell.angle_beta   90.00
_cell.angle_gamma   90.00
#
_symmetry.space_group_name_H-M   'P 1'
#
loop_
_entity.id
_entity.type
_entity.pdbx_description
1 polymer ?
#
loop_
_entity_poly.entity_id
_entity_poly.type
_entity_poly.pdbx_seq_one_letter_code
_entity_poly.pdbx_strand_id
1 'polypeptide(L)'
;MRAVSLAAFAVCLVAGSAHAHVDTILTLRPDGSMPELPAQYANARLQIGWPVARKGVTLRVNGRAVSVPLCALAGVKSRSLAQVDLSGSWYHLPRDGLPHYLMVGFRGPHQPKGGLKQEGVMLMFDLTGPAILHAPSCASAAGRK
;
A
#
# COMPACT_ATOMS: atom_id res chain seq x y z
N MET A 1 -9.16 -56.04 -18.53
CA MET A 1 -8.61 -55.14 -17.48
C MET A 1 -7.88 -54.00 -18.17
N ARG A 2 -8.39 -52.77 -18.10
CA ARG A 2 -7.69 -51.49 -18.41
C ARG A 2 -8.70 -50.35 -18.33
N ALA A 3 -9.12 -50.04 -17.10
CA ALA A 3 -9.90 -48.86 -16.77
C ALA A 3 -9.37 -48.26 -15.47
N VAL A 4 -8.06 -48.04 -15.42
CA VAL A 4 -7.39 -47.41 -14.28
C VAL A 4 -6.40 -46.41 -14.86
N SER A 5 -6.90 -45.26 -15.34
CA SER A 5 -6.03 -44.11 -15.71
C SER A 5 -6.76 -42.78 -15.92
N LEU A 6 -8.08 -42.70 -15.79
CA LEU A 6 -8.81 -41.41 -15.92
C LEU A 6 -9.15 -40.76 -14.57
N ALA A 7 -9.23 -41.55 -13.49
CA ALA A 7 -9.59 -41.03 -12.16
C ALA A 7 -8.48 -40.20 -11.49
N ALA A 8 -7.21 -40.43 -11.85
CA ALA A 8 -6.07 -39.72 -11.24
C ALA A 8 -5.92 -38.27 -11.74
N PHE A 9 -6.34 -37.96 -12.96
CA PHE A 9 -6.19 -36.61 -13.53
C PHE A 9 -7.24 -35.62 -13.00
N ALA A 10 -8.43 -36.12 -12.61
CA ALA A 10 -9.51 -35.30 -12.09
C ALA A 10 -9.27 -34.80 -10.65
N VAL A 11 -8.44 -35.50 -9.87
CA VAL A 11 -8.14 -35.13 -8.46
C VAL A 11 -7.15 -33.97 -8.36
N CYS A 12 -6.29 -33.75 -9.36
CA CYS A 12 -5.29 -32.67 -9.34
C CYS A 12 -5.85 -31.28 -9.69
N LEU A 13 -7.12 -31.16 -10.09
CA LEU A 13 -7.76 -29.87 -10.44
C LEU A 13 -8.41 -29.18 -9.25
N VAL A 14 -8.43 -29.81 -8.07
CA VAL A 14 -9.05 -29.25 -6.88
C VAL A 14 -7.99 -28.53 -6.02
N ALA A 15 -8.11 -27.21 -6.03
CA ALA A 15 -7.79 -26.32 -4.91
C ALA A 15 -6.32 -26.06 -4.59
N GLY A 16 -5.64 -25.39 -5.52
CA GLY A 16 -4.75 -24.30 -5.13
C GLY A 16 -5.42 -22.99 -5.54
N SER A 17 -6.31 -22.43 -4.70
CA SER A 17 -6.66 -21.02 -4.86
C SER A 17 -5.37 -20.26 -4.60
N ALA A 18 -4.65 -19.91 -5.67
CA ALA A 18 -3.60 -18.91 -5.60
C ALA A 18 -4.24 -17.71 -4.91
N HIS A 19 -3.88 -17.47 -3.65
CA HIS A 19 -4.30 -16.29 -2.90
C HIS A 19 -3.57 -15.12 -3.54
N ALA A 20 -4.04 -14.74 -4.73
CA ALA A 20 -3.61 -13.54 -5.39
C ALA A 20 -3.91 -12.39 -4.43
N HIS A 21 -2.90 -11.56 -4.17
CA HIS A 21 -3.01 -10.42 -3.27
C HIS A 21 -4.30 -9.65 -3.55
N VAL A 22 -5.23 -9.68 -2.60
CA VAL A 22 -6.48 -8.93 -2.71
C VAL A 22 -6.20 -7.55 -2.13
N ASP A 23 -5.92 -6.61 -3.04
CA ASP A 23 -5.86 -5.20 -2.73
C ASP A 23 -7.26 -4.59 -2.86
N THR A 24 -7.72 -3.96 -1.80
CA THR A 24 -8.97 -3.19 -1.78
C THR A 24 -8.64 -1.75 -2.08
N ILE A 25 -9.32 -1.15 -3.05
CA ILE A 25 -9.21 0.29 -3.34
C ILE A 25 -9.83 1.08 -2.19
N LEU A 26 -9.13 2.13 -1.73
CA LEU A 26 -9.54 2.95 -0.60
C LEU A 26 -9.83 4.38 -1.04
N THR A 27 -10.71 5.06 -0.31
CA THR A 27 -10.98 6.49 -0.48
C THR A 27 -10.39 7.27 0.68
N LEU A 28 -9.53 8.25 0.42
CA LEU A 28 -9.07 9.18 1.46
C LEU A 28 -10.06 10.34 1.61
N ARG A 29 -10.67 10.43 2.79
CA ARG A 29 -11.52 11.56 3.17
C ARG A 29 -10.68 12.75 3.64
N PRO A 30 -11.24 13.97 3.66
CA PRO A 30 -10.53 15.17 4.11
C PRO A 30 -9.98 15.11 5.54
N ASP A 31 -10.62 14.33 6.42
CA ASP A 31 -10.18 14.11 7.81
C ASP A 31 -9.07 13.05 7.95
N GLY A 32 -8.63 12.49 6.82
CA GLY A 32 -7.62 11.43 6.75
C GLY A 32 -8.17 10.02 6.95
N SER A 33 -9.48 9.85 7.13
CA SER A 33 -10.10 8.52 7.28
C SER A 33 -10.22 7.78 5.94
N MET A 34 -10.22 6.45 6.03
CA MET A 34 -10.39 5.52 4.90
C MET A 34 -11.52 4.55 5.28
N PRO A 35 -12.79 4.84 4.90
CA PRO A 35 -13.96 4.13 5.41
C PRO A 35 -14.06 2.66 4.98
N GLU A 36 -13.32 2.25 3.95
CA GLU A 36 -13.28 0.87 3.46
C GLU A 36 -12.38 -0.03 4.32
N LEU A 37 -11.60 0.54 5.25
CA LEU A 37 -10.78 -0.24 6.17
C LEU A 37 -11.67 -1.05 7.14
N PRO A 38 -11.30 -2.31 7.43
CA PRO A 38 -11.96 -3.10 8.46
C PRO A 38 -11.99 -2.42 9.82
N ALA A 39 -12.96 -2.77 10.67
CA ALA A 39 -13.16 -2.16 11.98
C ALA A 39 -11.89 -2.13 12.85
N GLN A 40 -11.06 -3.17 12.78
CA GLN A 40 -9.79 -3.25 13.51
C GLN A 40 -8.75 -2.18 13.10
N TYR A 41 -8.91 -1.57 11.93
CA TYR A 41 -8.07 -0.47 11.42
C TYR A 41 -8.83 0.87 11.32
N ALA A 42 -10.05 0.96 11.85
CA ALA A 42 -10.91 2.15 11.73
C ALA A 42 -10.29 3.43 12.32
N ASN A 43 -9.29 3.30 13.20
CA ASN A 43 -8.55 4.42 13.79
C ASN A 43 -7.32 4.86 12.98
N ALA A 44 -7.04 4.20 11.85
CA ALA A 44 -5.99 4.62 10.93
C ALA A 44 -6.35 5.96 10.27
N ARG A 45 -5.40 6.87 10.20
CA ARG A 45 -5.54 8.18 9.56
C ARG A 45 -4.32 8.48 8.70
N LEU A 46 -4.54 8.78 7.43
CA LEU A 46 -3.49 9.21 6.51
C LEU A 46 -3.60 10.71 6.27
N GLN A 47 -2.50 11.43 6.47
CA GLN A 47 -2.40 12.85 6.20
C GLN A 47 -1.39 13.10 5.09
N ILE A 48 -1.80 13.86 4.08
CA ILE A 48 -0.97 14.26 2.95
C ILE A 48 -1.00 15.78 2.85
N GLY A 49 0.14 16.42 3.06
CA GLY A 49 0.27 17.86 2.91
C GLY A 49 0.64 18.25 1.49
N TRP A 50 0.14 19.38 0.99
CA TRP A 50 0.46 19.91 -0.35
C TRP A 50 1.28 21.20 -0.29
N PRO A 51 2.40 21.32 -1.03
CA PRO A 51 3.03 20.30 -1.87
C PRO A 51 3.70 19.18 -1.05
N VAL A 52 3.56 17.92 -1.50
CA VAL A 52 3.97 16.71 -0.75
C VAL A 52 5.45 16.72 -0.39
N ALA A 53 6.31 17.11 -1.32
CA ALA A 53 7.76 17.20 -1.11
C ALA A 53 8.18 18.18 0.00
N ARG A 54 7.28 19.06 0.48
CA ARG A 54 7.55 20.02 1.56
C ARG A 54 6.73 19.76 2.82
N LYS A 55 5.49 19.30 2.67
CA LYS A 55 4.57 19.12 3.80
C LYS A 55 4.45 17.67 4.29
N GLY A 56 4.96 16.71 3.50
CA GLY A 56 5.09 15.34 3.94
C GLY A 56 3.84 14.48 3.83
N VAL A 57 4.02 13.22 4.22
CA VAL A 57 2.98 12.20 4.35
C VAL A 57 3.14 11.57 5.73
N THR A 58 2.05 11.45 6.48
CA THR A 58 2.04 10.86 7.82
C THR A 58 0.92 9.85 7.93
N LEU A 59 1.24 8.63 8.35
CA LEU A 59 0.25 7.65 8.78
C LEU A 59 0.17 7.66 10.31
N ARG A 60 -1.04 7.67 10.84
CA ARG A 60 -1.32 7.46 12.25
C ARG A 60 -2.17 6.21 12.43
N VAL A 61 -1.74 5.30 13.29
CA VAL A 61 -2.44 4.06 13.66
C VAL A 61 -2.49 3.98 15.18
N ASN A 62 -3.69 3.76 15.74
CA ASN A 62 -3.89 3.57 17.19
C ASN A 62 -3.18 4.63 18.06
N GLY A 63 -3.26 5.89 17.64
CA GLY A 63 -2.66 6.99 18.40
C GLY A 63 -1.19 7.28 18.13
N ARG A 64 -0.49 6.42 17.40
CA ARG A 64 0.94 6.58 17.07
C ARG A 64 1.11 6.98 15.61
N ALA A 65 2.10 7.80 15.32
CA ALA A 65 2.33 8.33 13.98
C ALA A 65 3.70 7.95 13.44
N VAL A 66 3.78 7.78 12.12
CA VAL A 66 5.02 7.66 11.36
C VAL A 66 4.96 8.61 10.16
N SER A 67 6.00 9.40 9.99
CA SER A 67 6.11 10.38 8.92
C SER A 67 7.18 9.95 7.93
N VAL A 68 6.87 10.04 6.64
CA VAL A 68 7.83 9.74 5.58
C VAL A 68 8.89 10.84 5.53
N PRO A 69 10.19 10.49 5.50
CA PRO A 69 11.25 11.47 5.30
C PRO A 69 11.02 12.30 4.03
N LEU A 70 11.15 13.62 4.12
CA LEU A 70 10.88 14.52 2.98
C LEU A 70 11.74 14.20 1.75
N CYS A 71 12.96 13.70 1.95
CA CYS A 71 13.85 13.25 0.87
C CYS A 71 13.23 12.13 0.03
N ALA A 72 12.51 11.20 0.65
CA ALA A 72 11.83 10.10 -0.06
C ALA A 72 10.63 10.59 -0.87
N LEU A 73 10.17 11.83 -0.61
CA LEU A 73 9.04 12.47 -1.28
C LEU A 73 9.48 13.46 -2.38
N ALA A 74 10.79 13.64 -2.60
CA ALA A 74 11.31 14.60 -3.57
C ALA A 74 10.84 14.34 -5.01
N GLY A 75 10.58 13.06 -5.35
CA GLY A 75 10.08 12.66 -6.66
C GLY A 75 8.57 12.85 -6.87
N VAL A 76 7.82 13.25 -5.84
CA VAL A 76 6.35 13.40 -5.92
C VAL A 76 6.01 14.63 -6.77
N LYS A 77 5.40 14.38 -7.94
CA LYS A 77 4.94 15.44 -8.87
C LYS A 77 3.45 15.74 -8.76
N SER A 78 2.71 14.94 -7.98
CA SER A 78 1.28 15.17 -7.73
C SER A 78 1.05 16.54 -7.10
N ARG A 79 -0.07 17.17 -7.45
CA ARG A 79 -0.47 18.51 -7.00
C ARG A 79 -1.77 18.50 -6.19
N SER A 80 -2.50 17.38 -6.19
CA SER A 80 -3.78 17.25 -5.50
C SER A 80 -4.09 15.80 -5.14
N LEU A 81 -5.05 15.62 -4.23
CA LEU A 81 -5.55 14.30 -3.84
C LEU A 81 -6.14 13.49 -4.99
N ALA A 82 -6.62 14.15 -6.07
CA ALA A 82 -7.14 13.45 -7.25
C ALA A 82 -6.06 12.64 -8.01
N GLN A 83 -4.78 12.85 -7.69
CA GLN A 83 -3.63 12.15 -8.24
C GLN A 83 -3.03 11.16 -7.23
N VAL A 84 -3.73 10.90 -6.13
CA VAL A 84 -3.33 9.89 -5.14
C VAL A 84 -4.24 8.68 -5.32
N ASP A 85 -3.62 7.52 -5.51
CA ASP A 85 -4.31 6.24 -5.52
C ASP A 85 -3.96 5.49 -4.24
N LEU A 86 -4.97 4.87 -3.63
CA LEU A 86 -4.84 4.17 -2.36
C LEU A 86 -5.38 2.76 -2.50
N SER A 87 -4.65 1.81 -1.94
CA SER A 87 -5.15 0.46 -1.74
C SER A 87 -4.59 -0.15 -0.46
N GLY A 88 -5.16 -1.25 0.00
CA GLY A 88 -4.59 -2.01 1.10
C GLY A 88 -5.01 -3.47 1.07
N SER A 89 -4.26 -4.30 1.80
CA SER A 89 -4.56 -5.72 1.95
C SER A 89 -4.48 -6.16 3.41
N TRP A 90 -5.41 -7.02 3.80
CA TRP A 90 -5.59 -7.53 5.17
C TRP A 90 -6.19 -8.95 5.20
N TYR A 91 -6.11 -9.67 4.07
CA TYR A 91 -6.66 -11.02 3.91
C TYR A 91 -5.58 -12.12 3.96
N HIS A 92 -4.30 -11.74 4.04
CA HIS A 92 -3.19 -12.66 4.15
C HIS A 92 -2.93 -13.04 5.62
N LEU A 93 -2.38 -14.22 5.85
CA LEU A 93 -2.01 -14.65 7.19
C LEU A 93 -0.68 -13.99 7.58
N PRO A 94 -0.45 -13.67 8.87
CA PRO A 94 0.84 -13.14 9.32
C PRO A 94 2.05 -14.02 8.97
N ARG A 95 1.83 -15.33 8.70
CA ARG A 95 2.85 -16.28 8.29
C ARG A 95 3.32 -16.08 6.84
N ASP A 96 2.58 -15.30 6.04
CA ASP A 96 2.91 -14.99 4.64
C ASP A 96 3.99 -13.89 4.53
N GLY A 97 4.52 -13.40 5.66
CA GLY A 97 5.71 -12.56 5.75
C GLY A 97 5.49 -11.07 5.47
N LEU A 98 4.32 -10.68 4.98
CA LEU A 98 3.92 -9.28 4.80
C LEU A 98 2.87 -8.92 5.86
N PRO A 99 3.02 -7.80 6.59
CA PRO A 99 1.96 -7.34 7.49
C PRO A 99 0.82 -6.70 6.68
N HIS A 100 -0.35 -6.58 7.31
CA HIS A 100 -1.47 -5.85 6.71
C HIS A 100 -1.02 -4.43 6.39
N TYR A 101 -1.30 -3.95 5.18
CA TYR A 101 -0.66 -2.75 4.67
C TYR A 101 -1.62 -1.77 4.01
N LEU A 102 -1.16 -0.53 3.96
CA LEU A 102 -1.70 0.57 3.18
C LEU A 102 -0.66 0.98 2.13
N MET A 103 -1.02 0.93 0.86
CA MET A 103 -0.24 1.47 -0.24
C MET A 103 -0.78 2.83 -0.66
N VAL A 104 0.15 3.77 -0.87
CA VAL A 104 -0.13 5.13 -1.35
C VAL A 104 0.70 5.37 -2.61
N GLY A 105 0.02 5.56 -3.74
CA GLY A 105 0.65 5.90 -5.01
C GLY A 105 0.42 7.35 -5.39
N PHE A 106 1.48 8.04 -5.79
CA PHE A 106 1.45 9.41 -6.29
C PHE A 106 1.61 9.43 -7.81
N ARG A 107 0.51 9.66 -8.53
CA ARG A 107 0.52 9.77 -9.99
C ARG A 107 1.12 11.09 -10.45
N GLY A 108 1.81 11.03 -11.59
CA GLY A 108 2.26 12.21 -12.32
C GLY A 108 1.08 13.02 -12.90
N PRO A 109 1.29 14.31 -13.22
CA PRO A 109 0.22 15.21 -13.65
C PRO A 109 -0.50 14.85 -14.96
N HIS A 110 0.04 13.93 -15.75
CA HIS A 110 -0.52 13.49 -17.03
C HIS A 110 -0.88 12.00 -17.06
N GLN A 111 -0.82 11.31 -15.91
CA GLN A 111 -1.12 9.89 -15.87
C GLN A 111 -2.61 9.63 -15.69
N PRO A 112 -3.21 8.78 -16.55
CA PRO A 112 -4.61 8.41 -16.41
C PRO A 112 -4.83 7.67 -15.09
N LYS A 113 -6.06 7.75 -14.59
CA LYS A 113 -6.47 6.93 -13.44
C LYS A 113 -6.52 5.47 -13.88
N GLY A 114 -5.68 4.62 -13.30
CA GLY A 114 -5.52 3.23 -13.76
C GLY A 114 -5.03 2.25 -12.69
N GLY A 115 -5.13 2.63 -11.41
CA GLY A 115 -4.58 1.87 -10.29
C GLY A 115 -3.09 2.14 -10.06
N LEU A 116 -2.50 1.41 -9.09
CA LEU A 116 -1.09 1.52 -8.71
C LEU A 116 -0.14 0.90 -9.76
N LYS A 117 -0.25 1.31 -11.03
CA LYS A 117 0.76 0.97 -12.04
C LYS A 117 1.98 1.86 -11.81
N GLN A 118 3.16 1.25 -11.80
CA GLN A 118 4.42 1.68 -11.16
C GLN A 118 5.04 3.02 -11.58
N GLU A 119 4.37 3.84 -12.37
CA GLU A 119 4.94 5.10 -12.82
C GLU A 119 4.72 6.21 -11.78
N GLY A 120 5.48 6.23 -10.68
CA GLY A 120 5.34 7.27 -9.67
C GLY A 120 6.10 7.00 -8.38
N VAL A 121 5.88 7.84 -7.36
CA VAL A 121 6.34 7.54 -6.00
C VAL A 121 5.31 6.67 -5.33
N MET A 122 5.76 5.56 -4.76
CA MET A 122 4.94 4.62 -4.02
C MET A 122 5.42 4.55 -2.58
N LEU A 123 4.47 4.52 -1.66
CA LEU A 123 4.71 4.31 -0.24
C LEU A 123 3.92 3.09 0.21
N MET A 124 4.46 2.37 1.17
CA MET A 124 3.74 1.29 1.85
C MET A 124 3.93 1.44 3.35
N PHE A 125 2.83 1.34 4.08
CA PHE A 125 2.80 1.45 5.52
C PHE A 125 2.16 0.22 6.14
N ASP A 126 2.58 -0.09 7.36
CA ASP A 126 1.96 -1.11 8.19
C ASP A 126 0.65 -0.58 8.78
N LEU A 127 -0.44 -1.33 8.67
CA LEU A 127 -1.73 -1.01 9.29
C LEU A 127 -1.83 -1.50 10.74
N THR A 128 -0.94 -2.39 11.17
CA THR A 128 -0.88 -2.94 12.53
C THR A 128 -0.07 -2.05 13.49
N GLY A 129 0.81 -1.20 12.95
CA GLY A 129 1.65 -0.29 13.73
C GLY A 129 2.17 0.89 12.90
N PRO A 130 2.75 1.92 13.54
CA PRO A 130 3.26 3.11 12.85
C PRO A 130 4.62 2.81 12.18
N ALA A 131 4.63 2.02 11.12
CA ALA A 131 5.85 1.68 10.38
C ALA A 131 5.73 1.96 8.88
N ILE A 132 6.84 2.37 8.29
CA ILE A 132 7.00 2.48 6.83
C ILE A 132 7.63 1.17 6.36
N LEU A 133 6.90 0.44 5.52
CA LEU A 133 7.36 -0.82 4.93
C LEU A 133 8.08 -0.56 3.60
N HIS A 134 7.69 0.49 2.88
CA HIS A 134 8.35 0.93 1.66
C HIS A 134 8.27 2.44 1.50
N ALA A 135 9.38 3.05 1.12
CA ALA A 135 9.47 4.40 0.58
C ALA A 135 10.72 4.48 -0.32
N PRO A 136 10.79 5.42 -1.27
CA PRO A 136 12.02 5.65 -2.02
C PRO A 136 13.21 5.87 -1.11
N SER A 137 14.36 5.31 -1.48
CA SER A 137 15.57 5.47 -0.67
C SER A 137 15.98 6.94 -0.63
N CYS A 138 16.29 7.41 0.58
CA CYS A 138 17.06 8.62 0.74
C CYS A 138 18.53 8.22 0.71
N ALA A 139 19.34 8.88 -0.11
CA ALA A 139 20.78 8.85 0.12
C ALA A 139 21.02 9.36 1.55
N SER A 140 21.54 8.50 2.41
CA SER A 140 21.91 8.93 3.76
C SER A 140 23.01 9.99 3.60
N ALA A 141 22.79 11.19 4.13
CA ALA A 141 23.83 12.23 4.20
C ALA A 141 24.95 11.87 5.21
N ALA A 142 25.16 10.59 5.50
CA ALA A 142 26.26 10.08 6.30
C ALA A 142 27.41 9.68 5.35
N GLY A 143 28.26 10.63 4.98
CA GLY A 143 29.42 10.30 4.13
C GLY A 143 30.19 11.45 3.50
N ARG A 144 30.06 12.69 3.98
CA ARG A 144 31.06 13.73 3.69
C ARG A 144 31.63 14.22 5.02
N LYS A 145 32.74 13.63 5.42
CA LYS A 145 33.74 14.28 6.27
C LYS A 145 35.01 14.36 5.46
#